data_AF-A0A3M0XQQ7-F1
#
_entry.id   AF-A0A3M0XQQ7-F1
#
_cell.length_a   1.000
_cell.length_b   1.000
_cell.length_c   1.000
_cell.angle_alpha   90.00
_cell.angle_beta   90.00
_cell.angle_gamma   90.00
#
_symmetry.space_group_name_H-M   'P 1'
#
loop_
_entity.id
_entity.type
_entity.pdbx_description
1 polymer ?
#
loop_
_entity_poly.entity_id
_entity_poly.type
_entity_poly.pdbx_seq_one_letter_code
_entity_poly.pdbx_strand_id
1 'polypeptide(L)'
;PYDWPDASATLELQQSDGRSTVAIEVKAAKPNTYYTVWVRLKGTRANGETYGGSPLTGAPATALAPTSELGNLLAAMGPGNGNTNNLNGFFTDKDGNGTFKIELDFPIVNGAYPFQKFAGFDPKDERFPLDNPRIMPVPIIGSGAPFTIRVASHCTDGVGHGLVPGPHEGWFDWSF
;
A
#
# COMPACT_ATOMS: atom_id res chain seq x y z
N PRO A 1 13.73 -13.59 -9.52
CA PRO A 1 12.30 -13.27 -9.69
C PRO A 1 11.83 -13.65 -11.10
N TYR A 2 11.41 -14.90 -11.31
CA TYR A 2 10.43 -15.31 -12.34
C TYR A 2 10.05 -16.79 -12.13
N ASP A 3 9.78 -17.18 -10.87
CA ASP A 3 9.42 -18.59 -10.58
C ASP A 3 7.96 -18.90 -10.98
N TRP A 4 7.17 -17.89 -11.32
CA TRP A 4 5.75 -17.99 -11.70
C TRP A 4 5.47 -17.19 -12.99
N PRO A 5 5.88 -17.69 -14.17
CA PRO A 5 5.80 -16.95 -15.44
C PRO A 5 4.36 -16.74 -15.93
N ASP A 6 3.42 -17.55 -15.49
CA ASP A 6 2.00 -17.47 -15.86
C ASP A 6 1.18 -16.62 -14.88
N ALA A 7 1.83 -16.03 -13.86
CA ALA A 7 1.15 -15.18 -12.89
C ALA A 7 0.50 -13.99 -13.62
N SER A 8 -0.77 -13.72 -13.29
CA SER A 8 -1.52 -12.57 -13.81
C SER A 8 -2.35 -11.94 -12.70
N ALA A 9 -2.65 -10.65 -12.82
CA ALA A 9 -3.58 -9.98 -11.93
C ALA A 9 -4.41 -8.94 -12.68
N THR A 10 -5.66 -8.80 -12.26
CA THR A 10 -6.59 -7.77 -12.74
C THR A 10 -6.96 -6.86 -11.58
N LEU A 11 -7.12 -5.58 -11.86
CA LEU A 11 -7.51 -4.57 -10.88
C LEU A 11 -8.76 -3.86 -11.36
N GLU A 12 -9.77 -3.82 -10.51
CA GLU A 12 -10.95 -2.98 -10.66
C GLU A 12 -10.92 -1.88 -9.60
N LEU A 13 -11.06 -0.63 -10.04
CA LEU A 13 -11.11 0.55 -9.18
C LEU A 13 -12.41 1.31 -9.47
N GLN A 14 -13.22 1.47 -8.44
CA GLN A 14 -14.44 2.27 -8.50
C GLN A 14 -14.33 3.41 -7.50
N GLN A 15 -14.76 4.61 -7.90
CA GLN A 15 -14.75 5.80 -7.05
C GLN A 15 -16.10 6.51 -7.10
N SER A 16 -16.65 6.82 -5.93
CA SER A 16 -17.87 7.61 -5.75
C SER A 16 -17.84 8.29 -4.39
N ASP A 17 -18.48 9.47 -4.26
CA ASP A 17 -18.64 10.20 -3.00
C ASP A 17 -17.33 10.40 -2.19
N GLY A 18 -16.21 10.64 -2.88
CA GLY A 18 -14.90 10.84 -2.26
C GLY A 18 -14.29 9.58 -1.64
N ARG A 19 -14.75 8.39 -2.03
CA ARG A 19 -14.26 7.08 -1.58
C ARG A 19 -13.82 6.23 -2.76
N SER A 20 -13.09 5.16 -2.47
CA SER A 20 -12.67 4.18 -3.48
C SER A 20 -12.98 2.76 -3.03
N THR A 21 -13.32 1.90 -3.98
CA THR A 21 -13.28 0.44 -3.81
C THR A 21 -12.23 -0.12 -4.77
N VAL A 22 -11.28 -0.89 -4.24
CA VAL A 22 -10.28 -1.60 -5.03
C VAL A 22 -10.58 -3.09 -4.91
N ALA A 23 -10.70 -3.78 -6.04
CA ALA A 23 -10.72 -5.23 -6.11
C ALA A 23 -9.57 -5.72 -6.98
N ILE A 24 -8.84 -6.74 -6.51
CA ILE A 24 -7.75 -7.37 -7.25
C ILE A 24 -8.00 -8.88 -7.29
N GLU A 25 -7.95 -9.44 -8.49
CA GLU A 25 -7.89 -10.89 -8.68
C GLU A 25 -6.51 -11.27 -9.18
N VAL A 26 -5.88 -12.23 -8.50
CA VAL A 26 -4.58 -12.81 -8.88
C VAL A 26 -4.80 -14.26 -9.31
N LYS A 27 -4.10 -14.68 -10.36
CA LYS A 27 -4.13 -16.06 -10.90
C LYS A 27 -2.72 -16.57 -11.14
N ALA A 28 -2.53 -17.87 -10.90
CA ALA A 28 -1.26 -18.58 -11.10
C ALA A 28 -0.03 -17.89 -10.45
N ALA A 29 -0.25 -17.16 -9.36
CA ALA A 29 0.83 -16.67 -8.51
C ALA A 29 1.35 -17.79 -7.61
N LYS A 30 2.27 -17.47 -6.70
CA LYS A 30 2.78 -18.47 -5.75
C LYS A 30 1.63 -19.01 -4.88
N PRO A 31 1.42 -20.34 -4.82
CA PRO A 31 0.38 -20.95 -3.99
C PRO A 31 0.56 -20.70 -2.49
N ASN A 32 -0.55 -20.73 -1.75
CA ASN A 32 -0.61 -20.65 -0.28
C ASN A 32 0.26 -19.52 0.29
N THR A 33 0.31 -18.39 -0.41
CA THR A 33 1.21 -17.27 -0.10
C THR A 33 0.38 -16.08 0.32
N TYR A 34 0.76 -15.48 1.43
CA TYR A 34 0.18 -14.21 1.84
C TYR A 34 0.73 -13.08 0.94
N TYR A 35 -0.12 -12.15 0.57
CA TYR A 35 0.24 -11.00 -0.25
C TYR A 35 -0.30 -9.76 0.43
N THR A 36 0.35 -8.63 0.20
CA THR A 36 -0.08 -7.32 0.70
C THR A 36 -0.16 -6.32 -0.42
N VAL A 37 -1.11 -5.38 -0.33
CA VAL A 37 -1.36 -4.36 -1.33
C VAL A 37 -0.88 -3.00 -0.83
N TRP A 38 -0.18 -2.27 -1.69
CA TRP A 38 0.55 -1.05 -1.37
C TRP A 38 0.22 0.06 -2.35
N VAL A 39 0.34 1.28 -1.85
CA VAL A 39 0.28 2.52 -2.62
C VAL A 39 1.66 3.14 -2.61
N ARG A 40 2.29 3.27 -3.78
CA ARG A 40 3.51 4.07 -3.93
C ARG A 40 3.16 5.55 -3.87
N LEU A 41 3.88 6.28 -3.04
CA LEU A 41 3.70 7.72 -2.80
C LEU A 41 4.97 8.53 -3.10
N LYS A 42 6.10 7.87 -3.38
CA LYS A 42 7.39 8.52 -3.66
C LYS A 42 7.82 8.36 -5.11
N GLY A 43 8.19 9.47 -5.71
CA GLY A 43 8.64 9.57 -7.10
C GLY A 43 10.02 10.19 -7.21
N THR A 44 10.53 10.17 -8.43
CA THR A 44 11.79 10.83 -8.81
C THR A 44 11.50 11.68 -10.04
N ARG A 45 11.88 12.96 -9.99
CA ARG A 45 11.80 13.90 -11.11
C ARG A 45 12.88 13.58 -12.14
N ALA A 46 12.75 14.14 -13.35
CA ALA A 46 13.73 13.97 -14.42
C ALA A 46 15.15 14.47 -14.05
N ASN A 47 15.26 15.44 -13.13
CA ASN A 47 16.52 15.94 -12.59
C ASN A 47 17.11 15.09 -11.45
N GLY A 48 16.49 13.95 -11.12
CA GLY A 48 16.94 13.05 -10.05
C GLY A 48 16.43 13.40 -8.65
N GLU A 49 15.72 14.51 -8.46
CA GLU A 49 15.15 14.87 -7.16
C GLU A 49 14.00 13.94 -6.77
N THR A 50 14.00 13.43 -5.53
CA THR A 50 12.90 12.63 -5.01
C THR A 50 11.84 13.49 -4.33
N TYR A 51 10.57 13.11 -4.47
CA TYR A 51 9.45 13.79 -3.83
C TYR A 51 8.42 12.78 -3.31
N GLY A 52 7.62 13.19 -2.33
CA GLY A 52 6.59 12.36 -1.70
C GLY A 52 7.15 11.29 -0.76
N GLY A 53 6.36 10.23 -0.55
CA GLY A 53 6.61 9.16 0.42
C GLY A 53 5.61 9.14 1.57
N SER A 54 5.55 8.03 2.30
CA SER A 54 4.73 7.91 3.49
C SER A 54 5.25 8.87 4.57
N PRO A 55 4.43 9.78 5.11
CA PRO A 55 4.84 10.60 6.23
C PRO A 55 5.03 9.81 7.52
N LEU A 56 4.37 8.66 7.64
CA LEU A 56 4.41 7.85 8.85
C LEU A 56 5.73 7.06 8.98
N THR A 57 6.39 6.77 7.85
CA THR A 57 7.59 5.91 7.85
C THR A 57 8.76 6.50 7.06
N GLY A 58 8.54 7.58 6.29
CA GLY A 58 9.49 8.08 5.29
C GLY A 58 9.70 7.16 4.08
N ALA A 59 9.02 6.01 4.04
CA ALA A 59 9.20 4.99 3.02
C ALA A 59 8.56 5.41 1.67
N PRO A 60 8.99 4.81 0.55
CA PRO A 60 8.41 5.12 -0.76
C PRO A 60 6.92 4.79 -0.94
N ALA A 61 6.39 3.89 -0.11
CA ALA A 61 5.01 3.40 -0.20
C ALA A 61 4.35 3.38 1.19
N THR A 62 3.03 3.26 1.18
CA THR A 62 2.19 2.99 2.36
C THR A 62 1.25 1.83 2.04
N ALA A 63 0.72 1.16 3.06
CA ALA A 63 -0.29 0.11 2.87
C ALA A 63 -1.55 0.71 2.23
N LEU A 64 -2.14 -0.01 1.27
CA LEU A 64 -3.46 0.31 0.72
C LEU A 64 -4.52 -0.05 1.77
N ALA A 65 -4.94 0.93 2.58
CA ALA A 65 -5.84 0.72 3.70
C ALA A 65 -6.67 1.99 3.96
N PRO A 66 -7.88 1.89 4.55
CA PRO A 66 -8.59 3.07 5.04
C PRO A 66 -7.81 3.71 6.21
N THR A 67 -8.00 5.00 6.42
CA THR A 67 -7.23 5.76 7.43
C THR A 67 -7.40 5.23 8.85
N SER A 68 -8.53 4.62 9.17
CA SER A 68 -8.81 3.98 10.47
C SER A 68 -7.88 2.83 10.79
N GLU A 69 -7.30 2.16 9.80
CA GLU A 69 -6.42 1.00 9.99
C GLU A 69 -4.95 1.35 10.13
N LEU A 70 -4.55 2.59 9.86
CA LEU A 70 -3.15 2.99 9.94
C LEU A 70 -2.54 2.73 11.33
N GLY A 71 -3.33 2.82 12.40
CA GLY A 71 -2.87 2.52 13.76
C GLY A 71 -2.54 1.04 13.98
N ASN A 72 -3.41 0.16 13.50
CA ASN A 72 -3.19 -1.28 13.56
C ASN A 72 -1.95 -1.68 12.73
N LEU A 73 -1.80 -1.09 11.55
CA LEU A 73 -0.65 -1.32 10.67
C LEU A 73 0.64 -0.77 11.26
N LEU A 74 0.61 0.37 11.96
CA LEU A 74 1.77 0.88 12.69
C LEU A 74 2.15 -0.04 13.86
N ALA A 75 1.16 -0.54 14.60
CA ALA A 75 1.39 -1.47 15.72
C ALA A 75 1.95 -2.83 15.25
N ALA A 76 1.59 -3.26 14.04
CA ALA A 76 2.12 -4.47 13.41
C ALA A 76 3.58 -4.32 12.91
N MET A 77 4.18 -3.13 13.00
CA MET A 77 5.59 -2.94 12.69
C MET A 77 6.47 -3.43 13.84
N GLY A 78 7.66 -3.92 13.49
CA GLY A 78 8.71 -4.30 14.43
C GLY A 78 8.81 -5.81 14.66
N PRO A 79 9.96 -6.28 15.18
CA PRO A 79 10.22 -7.71 15.32
C PRO A 79 9.15 -8.42 16.16
N GLY A 80 8.53 -9.46 15.61
CA GLY A 80 7.53 -10.29 16.29
C GLY A 80 6.09 -9.77 16.27
N ASN A 81 5.83 -8.58 15.69
CA ASN A 81 4.49 -7.98 15.64
C ASN A 81 3.72 -8.30 14.35
N GLY A 82 4.36 -8.98 13.39
CA GLY A 82 3.75 -9.33 12.12
C GLY A 82 2.53 -10.23 12.29
N ASN A 83 1.51 -10.01 11.46
CA ASN A 83 0.27 -10.79 11.50
C ASN A 83 -0.37 -10.93 10.10
N THR A 84 -1.38 -11.80 9.99
CA THR A 84 -2.11 -12.09 8.74
C THR A 84 -3.50 -11.45 8.69
N ASN A 85 -3.83 -10.61 9.67
CA ASN A 85 -5.14 -9.97 9.81
C ASN A 85 -5.13 -8.52 9.29
N ASN A 86 -4.05 -8.07 8.66
CA ASN A 86 -3.96 -6.73 8.10
C ASN A 86 -4.98 -6.59 6.96
N LEU A 87 -5.78 -5.52 6.95
CA LEU A 87 -6.81 -5.30 5.92
C LEU A 87 -6.24 -5.12 4.50
N ASN A 88 -4.96 -4.80 4.36
CA ASN A 88 -4.30 -4.73 3.07
C ASN A 88 -3.73 -6.08 2.61
N GLY A 89 -4.04 -7.18 3.30
CA GLY A 89 -3.50 -8.51 3.02
C GLY A 89 -4.53 -9.51 2.50
N PHE A 90 -4.06 -10.53 1.77
CA PHE A 90 -4.87 -11.67 1.32
C PHE A 90 -3.99 -12.90 1.09
N PHE A 91 -4.59 -14.09 1.00
CA PHE A 91 -3.89 -15.32 0.64
C PHE A 91 -4.23 -15.75 -0.79
N THR A 92 -3.26 -16.30 -1.49
CA THR A 92 -3.52 -17.20 -2.61
C THR A 92 -3.85 -18.60 -2.11
N ASP A 93 -4.67 -19.32 -2.86
CA ASP A 93 -5.01 -20.72 -2.62
C ASP A 93 -3.91 -21.67 -3.10
N LYS A 94 -4.19 -22.98 -3.06
CA LYS A 94 -3.27 -24.05 -3.50
C LYS A 94 -2.92 -24.00 -4.99
N ASP A 95 -3.72 -23.30 -5.80
CA ASP A 95 -3.55 -23.17 -7.25
C ASP A 95 -2.97 -21.78 -7.60
N GLY A 96 -2.62 -20.97 -6.60
CA GLY A 96 -2.05 -19.64 -6.82
C GLY A 96 -3.08 -18.57 -7.15
N ASN A 97 -4.37 -18.83 -6.92
CA ASN A 97 -5.44 -17.86 -7.15
C ASN A 97 -5.79 -17.12 -5.85
N GLY A 98 -6.06 -15.83 -5.94
CA GLY A 98 -6.43 -15.03 -4.77
C GLY A 98 -7.32 -13.85 -5.15
N THR A 99 -8.17 -13.45 -4.22
CA THR A 99 -9.02 -12.26 -4.37
C THR A 99 -8.81 -11.33 -3.20
N PHE A 100 -8.64 -10.05 -3.50
CA PHE A 100 -8.52 -8.97 -2.54
C PHE A 100 -9.60 -7.93 -2.84
N LYS A 101 -10.26 -7.41 -1.79
CA LYS A 101 -11.20 -6.30 -1.92
C LYS A 101 -11.06 -5.39 -0.70
N ILE A 102 -10.97 -4.08 -0.95
CA ILE A 102 -10.90 -3.08 0.12
C ILE A 102 -11.71 -1.84 -0.24
N GLU A 103 -12.32 -1.26 0.79
CA GLU A 103 -12.99 0.04 0.75
C GLU A 103 -12.09 1.09 1.43
N LEU A 104 -11.93 2.23 0.77
CA LEU A 104 -11.09 3.34 1.22
C LEU A 104 -11.95 4.57 1.45
N ASP A 105 -11.63 5.30 2.51
CA ASP A 105 -12.29 6.55 2.91
C ASP A 105 -11.76 7.78 2.14
N PHE A 106 -11.11 7.54 1.00
CA PHE A 106 -10.54 8.56 0.12
C PHE A 106 -10.57 8.12 -1.35
N PRO A 107 -10.58 9.09 -2.30
CA PRO A 107 -10.40 8.79 -3.70
C PRO A 107 -8.94 8.40 -3.99
N ILE A 108 -8.73 7.39 -4.82
CA ILE A 108 -7.41 7.04 -5.35
C ILE A 108 -7.07 7.99 -6.50
N VAL A 109 -7.77 7.89 -7.63
CA VAL A 109 -7.55 8.75 -8.79
C VAL A 109 -7.88 10.19 -8.43
N ASN A 110 -6.93 11.10 -8.63
CA ASN A 110 -7.02 12.52 -8.31
C ASN A 110 -7.38 12.83 -6.85
N GLY A 111 -7.15 11.88 -5.93
CA GLY A 111 -7.41 12.07 -4.51
C GLY A 111 -6.14 12.30 -3.72
N ALA A 112 -6.16 11.93 -2.44
CA ALA A 112 -4.99 12.02 -1.56
C ALA A 112 -5.14 11.02 -0.41
N TYR A 113 -4.04 10.41 0.01
CA TYR A 113 -4.07 9.57 1.20
C TYR A 113 -4.20 10.46 2.46
N PRO A 114 -5.28 10.34 3.27
CA PRO A 114 -5.56 11.28 4.35
C PRO A 114 -4.82 10.91 5.66
N PHE A 115 -3.50 11.00 5.67
CA PHE A 115 -2.69 10.72 6.87
C PHE A 115 -3.10 11.53 8.11
N GLN A 116 -3.66 12.72 7.92
CA GLN A 116 -4.17 13.58 8.99
C GLN A 116 -5.44 13.05 9.68
N LYS A 117 -6.15 12.07 9.08
CA LYS A 117 -7.33 11.43 9.69
C LYS A 117 -6.99 10.23 10.57
N PHE A 118 -5.72 9.83 10.60
CA PHE A 118 -5.23 8.74 11.42
C PHE A 118 -5.46 9.03 12.92
N ALA A 119 -6.13 8.11 13.63
CA ALA A 119 -6.34 8.20 15.07
C ALA A 119 -5.02 7.99 15.81
N GLY A 120 -4.51 9.04 16.46
CA GLY A 120 -3.15 9.06 17.03
C GLY A 120 -2.15 9.89 16.22
N PHE A 121 -2.60 10.58 15.17
CA PHE A 121 -1.82 11.62 14.51
C PHE A 121 -1.54 12.76 15.51
N ASP A 122 -0.30 12.84 15.98
CA ASP A 122 0.19 13.98 16.74
C ASP A 122 1.12 14.83 15.84
N PRO A 123 0.70 16.05 15.45
CA PRO A 123 1.51 16.94 14.62
C PRO A 123 2.77 17.44 15.35
N LYS A 124 2.90 17.19 16.66
CA LYS A 124 4.05 17.52 17.49
C LYS A 124 4.94 16.32 17.81
N ASP A 125 4.59 15.11 17.34
CA ASP A 125 5.46 13.95 17.47
C ASP A 125 6.79 14.24 16.76
N GLU A 126 7.92 14.02 17.41
CA GLU A 126 9.25 14.26 16.81
C GLU A 126 9.52 13.36 15.58
N ARG A 127 8.73 12.29 15.41
CA ARG A 127 8.69 11.47 14.18
C ARG A 127 7.89 12.13 13.04
N PHE A 128 6.98 13.06 13.37
CA PHE A 128 6.01 13.71 12.46
C PHE A 128 5.95 15.26 12.64
N PRO A 129 7.09 16.00 12.61
CA PRO A 129 7.10 17.42 12.97
C PRO A 129 6.27 18.32 12.04
N LEU A 130 5.54 19.29 12.62
CA LEU A 130 4.66 20.28 11.95
C LEU A 130 5.33 21.08 10.83
N ASP A 131 6.61 21.36 11.00
CA ASP A 131 7.49 22.09 10.11
C ASP A 131 8.03 21.22 8.96
N ASN A 132 7.65 19.94 8.91
CA ASN A 132 7.96 19.02 7.84
C ASN A 132 6.72 18.81 6.94
N PRO A 133 6.71 19.28 5.67
CA PRO A 133 5.54 19.26 4.78
C PRO A 133 4.99 17.85 4.44
N ARG A 134 5.60 16.80 4.99
CA ARG A 134 5.14 15.41 4.96
C ARG A 134 3.80 15.21 5.69
N ILE A 135 3.45 16.02 6.69
CA ILE A 135 2.18 15.89 7.41
C ILE A 135 0.92 16.28 6.61
N MET A 136 1.08 16.79 5.38
CA MET A 136 -0.03 17.13 4.49
C MET A 136 -0.46 15.89 3.66
N PRO A 137 -1.74 15.79 3.25
CA PRO A 137 -2.19 14.71 2.39
C PRO A 137 -1.25 14.58 1.18
N VAL A 138 -0.70 13.39 0.94
CA VAL A 138 0.14 13.18 -0.24
C VAL A 138 -0.81 13.09 -1.43
N PRO A 139 -0.82 14.09 -2.33
CA PRO A 139 -1.83 14.16 -3.34
C PRO A 139 -1.51 13.12 -4.43
N ILE A 140 -2.53 12.35 -4.78
CA ILE A 140 -2.53 11.34 -5.84
C ILE A 140 -2.95 12.06 -7.12
N ILE A 141 -2.09 12.92 -7.66
CA ILE A 141 -2.44 13.79 -8.81
C ILE A 141 -2.03 13.12 -10.12
N GLY A 142 -2.97 12.39 -10.73
CA GLY A 142 -3.02 12.04 -12.16
C GLY A 142 -1.76 11.54 -12.88
N SER A 143 -1.82 11.57 -14.21
CA SER A 143 -0.78 11.04 -15.10
C SER A 143 0.53 11.82 -14.96
N GLY A 144 1.46 11.31 -14.15
CA GLY A 144 2.78 11.90 -13.88
C GLY A 144 3.21 11.84 -12.41
N ALA A 145 2.28 11.56 -11.49
CA ALA A 145 2.60 11.25 -10.10
C ALA A 145 3.11 9.79 -9.96
N PRO A 146 3.88 9.45 -8.91
CA PRO A 146 4.46 8.13 -8.73
C PRO A 146 3.44 7.15 -8.13
N PHE A 147 2.16 7.35 -8.43
CA PHE A 147 1.08 6.60 -7.83
C PHE A 147 0.96 5.26 -8.55
N THR A 148 1.40 4.23 -7.84
CA THR A 148 1.32 2.86 -8.31
C THR A 148 0.65 2.04 -7.23
N ILE A 149 -0.46 1.37 -7.56
CA ILE A 149 -0.95 0.28 -6.73
C ILE A 149 -0.08 -0.93 -7.02
N ARG A 150 0.36 -1.62 -5.96
CA ARG A 150 1.30 -2.73 -6.05
C ARG A 150 0.84 -3.89 -5.21
N VAL A 151 0.97 -5.09 -5.74
CA VAL A 151 0.93 -6.32 -4.94
C VAL A 151 2.37 -6.70 -4.61
N ALA A 152 2.66 -6.90 -3.33
CA ALA A 152 3.96 -7.40 -2.87
C ALA A 152 3.75 -8.68 -2.06
N SER A 153 4.61 -9.68 -2.27
CA SER A 153 4.66 -10.81 -1.36
C SER A 153 5.23 -10.33 -0.02
N HIS A 154 4.72 -10.94 1.05
CA HIS A 154 5.20 -10.63 2.39
C HIS A 154 6.54 -11.35 2.67
N CYS A 155 7.09 -11.09 3.85
CA CYS A 155 8.36 -11.65 4.32
C CYS A 155 8.38 -13.20 4.29
N THR A 156 9.56 -13.80 4.42
CA THR A 156 9.71 -15.27 4.39
C THR A 156 8.96 -16.01 5.51
N ASP A 157 8.39 -15.29 6.47
CA ASP A 157 7.82 -15.78 7.72
C ASP A 157 6.28 -15.92 7.73
N GLY A 158 5.57 -15.70 6.63
CA GLY A 158 4.13 -15.96 6.57
C GLY A 158 3.23 -14.75 6.89
N VAL A 159 3.80 -13.63 7.36
CA VAL A 159 3.02 -12.54 7.96
C VAL A 159 3.32 -11.14 7.38
N GLY A 160 2.38 -10.22 7.54
CA GLY A 160 2.53 -8.81 7.18
C GLY A 160 3.05 -7.96 8.33
N HIS A 161 4.10 -7.18 8.09
CA HIS A 161 4.77 -6.33 9.09
C HIS A 161 4.30 -4.87 9.00
N GLY A 162 2.99 -4.68 8.84
CA GLY A 162 2.37 -3.36 8.90
C GLY A 162 2.69 -2.48 7.68
N LEU A 163 3.39 -1.37 7.93
CA LEU A 163 3.80 -0.40 6.90
C LEU A 163 5.19 -0.68 6.26
N VAL A 164 5.76 -1.86 6.51
CA VAL A 164 7.00 -2.31 5.85
C VAL A 164 6.67 -3.34 4.76
N PRO A 165 6.97 -3.06 3.48
CA PRO A 165 6.74 -4.02 2.40
C PRO A 165 7.77 -5.17 2.44
N GLY A 166 7.34 -6.36 2.04
CA GLY A 166 8.24 -7.49 1.77
C GLY A 166 8.95 -7.37 0.40
N PRO A 167 9.68 -8.41 -0.02
CA PRO A 167 10.29 -8.48 -1.35
C PRO A 167 9.26 -8.22 -2.46
N HIS A 168 9.60 -7.34 -3.39
CA HIS A 168 8.74 -7.01 -4.51
C HIS A 168 8.84 -8.09 -5.60
N GLU A 169 7.72 -8.72 -5.89
CA GLU A 169 7.53 -9.50 -7.12
C GLU A 169 7.02 -8.54 -8.18
N GLY A 170 7.85 -8.25 -9.19
CA GLY A 170 7.61 -7.18 -10.18
C GLY A 170 6.47 -7.41 -11.16
N TRP A 171 5.47 -8.21 -10.78
CA TRP A 171 4.45 -8.68 -11.69
C TRP A 171 3.30 -7.71 -11.88
N PHE A 172 2.94 -6.84 -10.92
CA PHE A 172 1.77 -5.97 -11.11
C PHE A 172 1.94 -4.58 -10.47
N ASP A 173 2.42 -3.65 -11.29
CA ASP A 173 2.44 -2.22 -11.01
C ASP A 173 1.32 -1.57 -11.84
N TRP A 174 0.24 -1.09 -11.21
CA TRP A 174 -0.79 -0.30 -11.89
C TRP A 174 -0.58 1.18 -11.67
N SER A 175 -0.30 1.91 -12.76
CA SER A 175 -0.21 3.36 -12.78
C SER A 175 -1.54 3.97 -13.22
N PHE A 176 -1.91 5.09 -12.61
CA PHE A 176 -3.14 5.84 -12.88
C PHE A 176 -2.84 7.31 -13.15
#